data_AF-A0A7J2HKY3-F1
#
_entry.id   AF-A0A7J2HKY3-F1
#
_cell.length_a   1.000
_cell.length_b   1.000
_cell.length_c   1.000
_cell.angle_alpha   90.00
_cell.angle_beta   90.00
_cell.angle_gamma   90.00
#
_symmetry.space_group_name_H-M   'P 1'
#
loop_
_entity.id
_entity.type
_entity.pdbx_description
1 polymer ?
#
loop_
_entity_poly.entity_id
_entity_poly.type
_entity_poly.pdbx_seq_one_letter_code
_entity_poly.pdbx_strand_id
1 'polypeptide(L)'
;AFIMAAIAGALGLSPVIGSYAAGMAVAESKALARIKEFIRHINQIFSPVFFTVMGAKINLTIFNDQILFGMVILTVIAFSLKFAGSFLTSMLKLKDVSKGIRVGIGMVPRGELSIVIASIALASNIISDAIYMEIAGMVILTSLTSSILLSKLYEAVPAEAEAVLE
;
A
#
# COMPACT_ATOMS: atom_id res chain seq x y z
N ALA A 1 -19.42 -8.37 -1.30
CA ALA A 1 -18.07 -8.29 -0.70
C ALA A 1 -17.90 -9.24 0.48
N PHE A 2 -18.64 -9.06 1.60
CA PHE A 2 -18.46 -9.89 2.81
C PHE A 2 -18.66 -11.39 2.58
N ILE A 3 -19.68 -11.80 1.82
CA ILE A 3 -19.90 -13.22 1.49
C ILE A 3 -18.70 -13.80 0.74
N MET A 4 -18.21 -13.10 -0.28
CA MET A 4 -17.04 -13.55 -1.05
C MET A 4 -15.75 -13.54 -0.21
N ALA A 5 -15.60 -12.58 0.71
CA ALA A 5 -14.50 -12.56 1.67
C ALA A 5 -14.55 -13.74 2.64
N ALA A 6 -15.74 -14.09 3.13
CA ALA A 6 -15.96 -15.25 4.00
C ALA A 6 -15.68 -16.57 3.27
N ILE A 7 -16.11 -16.71 2.01
CA ILE A 7 -15.78 -17.86 1.16
C ILE A 7 -14.26 -17.96 0.97
N ALA A 8 -13.59 -16.85 0.63
CA ALA A 8 -12.14 -16.83 0.49
C ALA A 8 -11.45 -17.26 1.80
N GLY A 9 -11.89 -16.73 2.94
CA GLY A 9 -11.38 -17.12 4.26
C GLY A 9 -11.61 -18.60 4.58
N ALA A 10 -12.78 -19.16 4.25
CA ALA A 10 -13.10 -20.57 4.44
C ALA A 10 -12.23 -21.50 3.58
N LEU A 11 -11.76 -21.02 2.43
CA LEU A 11 -10.82 -21.73 1.54
C LEU A 11 -9.35 -21.54 1.97
N GLY A 12 -9.07 -20.83 3.07
CA GLY A 12 -7.71 -20.54 3.53
C GLY A 12 -7.02 -19.41 2.74
N LEU A 13 -7.74 -18.68 1.89
CA LEU A 13 -7.23 -17.52 1.18
C LEU A 13 -7.38 -16.25 2.04
N SER A 14 -6.63 -15.21 1.70
CA SER A 14 -6.83 -13.89 2.31
C SER A 14 -8.25 -13.38 2.00
N PRO A 15 -9.04 -12.96 3.02
CA PRO A 15 -10.37 -12.39 2.81
C PRO A 15 -10.38 -11.18 1.86
N VAL A 16 -9.27 -10.46 1.76
CA VAL A 16 -9.07 -9.33 0.84
C VAL A 16 -9.30 -9.79 -0.61
N ILE A 17 -8.80 -10.97 -0.99
CA ILE A 17 -8.93 -11.52 -2.35
C ILE A 17 -10.42 -11.72 -2.69
N GLY A 18 -11.20 -12.29 -1.78
CA GLY A 18 -12.64 -12.49 -1.97
C GLY A 18 -13.41 -11.17 -2.08
N SER A 19 -13.06 -10.18 -1.25
CA SER A 19 -13.66 -8.84 -1.32
C SER A 19 -13.32 -8.12 -2.63
N TYR A 20 -12.08 -8.26 -3.10
CA TYR A 20 -11.60 -7.70 -4.36
C TYR A 20 -12.29 -8.34 -5.56
N ALA A 21 -12.42 -9.67 -5.59
CA ALA A 21 -13.17 -10.38 -6.63
C ALA A 21 -14.63 -9.93 -6.70
N ALA A 22 -15.29 -9.72 -5.55
CA ALA A 22 -16.63 -9.17 -5.51
C ALA A 22 -16.73 -7.75 -6.11
N GLY A 23 -15.71 -6.91 -5.88
CA GLY A 23 -15.63 -5.58 -6.48
C GLY A 23 -15.46 -5.64 -7.99
N MET A 24 -14.54 -6.48 -8.48
CA MET A 24 -14.32 -6.69 -9.91
C MET A 24 -15.58 -7.20 -10.62
N ALA A 25 -16.32 -8.14 -10.00
CA ALA A 25 -17.55 -8.68 -10.57
C ALA A 25 -18.63 -7.61 -10.82
N VAL A 26 -18.59 -6.49 -10.10
CA VAL A 26 -19.56 -5.40 -10.21
C VAL A 26 -18.97 -4.18 -10.94
N ALA A 27 -17.70 -4.22 -11.35
CA ALA A 27 -16.98 -3.10 -11.94
C ALA A 27 -17.59 -2.60 -13.27
N GLU A 28 -18.28 -3.47 -14.01
CA GLU A 28 -18.93 -3.10 -15.29
C GLU A 28 -20.46 -2.94 -15.15
N SER A 29 -20.98 -2.99 -13.92
CA SER A 29 -22.41 -2.85 -13.68
C SER A 29 -22.87 -1.41 -13.81
N LYS A 30 -24.08 -1.22 -14.33
CA LYS A 30 -24.80 0.07 -14.30
C LYS A 30 -24.99 0.61 -12.87
N ALA A 31 -24.93 -0.27 -11.86
CA ALA A 31 -25.04 0.10 -10.45
C ALA A 31 -23.72 0.60 -9.83
N LEU A 32 -22.60 0.57 -10.56
CA LEU A 32 -21.27 0.92 -10.02
C LEU A 32 -21.26 2.29 -9.34
N ALA A 33 -21.88 3.32 -9.95
CA ALA A 33 -21.88 4.67 -9.40
C ALA A 33 -22.50 4.71 -8.00
N ARG A 34 -23.68 4.09 -7.83
CA ARG A 34 -24.39 4.01 -6.55
C ARG A 34 -23.62 3.18 -5.52
N ILE A 35 -23.01 2.08 -5.96
CA ILE A 35 -22.21 1.22 -5.09
C ILE A 35 -20.95 1.96 -4.62
N LYS A 36 -20.25 2.65 -5.53
CA LYS A 36 -19.05 3.42 -5.21
C LYS A 36 -19.35 4.52 -4.19
N GLU A 37 -20.48 5.20 -4.32
CA GLU A 37 -20.93 6.18 -3.34
C GLU A 37 -21.22 5.54 -1.97
N PHE A 38 -21.91 4.41 -1.94
CA PHE A 38 -22.17 3.70 -0.68
C PHE A 38 -20.87 3.21 -0.01
N ILE A 39 -19.97 2.61 -0.79
CA ILE A 39 -18.64 2.16 -0.32
C ILE A 39 -17.79 3.34 0.17
N ARG A 40 -17.91 4.53 -0.43
CA ARG A 40 -17.24 5.75 0.05
C ARG A 40 -17.62 6.08 1.50
N HIS A 41 -18.91 6.02 1.84
CA HIS A 41 -19.38 6.27 3.20
C HIS A 41 -18.87 5.22 4.20
N ILE A 42 -18.84 3.94 3.78
CA ILE A 42 -18.26 2.87 4.60
C ILE A 42 -16.76 3.13 4.82
N ASN A 43 -16.00 3.42 3.77
CA ASN A 43 -14.56 3.66 3.86
C ASN A 43 -14.23 4.86 4.77
N GLN A 44 -15.06 5.91 4.78
CA GLN A 44 -14.87 7.05 5.68
C GLN A 44 -14.87 6.68 7.17
N ILE A 45 -15.55 5.58 7.54
CA ILE A 45 -15.59 5.08 8.92
C ILE A 45 -14.53 4.00 9.13
N PHE A 46 -14.48 3.00 8.24
CA PHE A 46 -13.65 1.82 8.43
C PHE A 46 -12.17 2.05 8.13
N SER A 47 -11.80 2.92 7.19
CA SER A 47 -10.39 3.18 6.89
C SER A 47 -9.67 3.86 8.07
N PRO A 48 -10.20 4.94 8.69
CA PRO A 48 -9.58 5.51 9.89
C PRO A 48 -9.52 4.53 11.06
N VAL A 49 -10.56 3.74 11.29
CA VAL A 49 -10.57 2.71 12.35
C VAL A 49 -9.49 1.67 12.08
N PHE A 50 -9.37 1.18 10.84
CA PHE A 50 -8.34 0.24 10.44
C PHE A 50 -6.94 0.78 10.72
N PHE A 51 -6.60 1.97 10.22
CA PHE A 51 -5.28 2.56 10.41
C PHE A 51 -5.01 2.90 11.88
N THR A 52 -6.03 3.30 12.65
CA THR A 52 -5.90 3.56 14.09
C THR A 52 -5.61 2.28 14.85
N VAL A 53 -6.36 1.20 14.62
CA VAL A 53 -6.15 -0.09 15.31
C VAL A 53 -4.79 -0.69 14.96
N MET A 54 -4.40 -0.62 13.69
CA MET A 54 -3.10 -1.10 13.24
C MET A 54 -1.96 -0.25 13.80
N GLY A 55 -2.11 1.08 13.81
CA GLY A 55 -1.12 1.99 14.40
C GLY A 55 -0.99 1.82 15.92
N ALA A 56 -2.10 1.59 16.63
CA ALA A 56 -2.11 1.40 18.08
C ALA A 56 -1.38 0.13 18.56
N LYS A 57 -1.13 -0.84 17.67
CA LYS A 57 -0.31 -2.02 17.96
C LYS A 57 1.19 -1.70 18.02
N ILE A 58 1.63 -0.54 17.55
CA ILE A 58 3.04 -0.15 17.59
C ILE A 58 3.42 0.20 19.03
N ASN A 59 4.25 -0.65 19.64
CA ASN A 59 4.69 -0.45 21.02
C ASN A 59 5.89 0.51 21.12
N LEU A 60 5.66 1.82 21.17
CA LEU A 60 6.75 2.82 21.22
C LEU A 60 7.69 2.69 22.44
N THR A 61 7.33 1.95 23.48
CA THR A 61 8.16 1.81 24.69
C THR A 61 9.45 1.03 24.47
N ILE A 62 9.48 0.15 23.47
CA ILE A 62 10.66 -0.66 23.14
C ILE A 62 11.60 0.01 22.14
N PHE A 63 11.27 1.23 21.68
CA PHE A 63 12.03 1.94 20.66
C PHE A 63 13.48 2.17 21.11
N ASN A 64 14.43 1.75 20.26
CA ASN A 64 15.86 1.89 20.50
C ASN A 64 16.62 1.97 19.17
N ASP A 65 17.93 2.24 19.24
CA ASP A 65 18.80 2.41 18.07
C ASP A 65 18.85 1.15 17.18
N GLN A 66 18.73 -0.04 17.76
CA GLN A 66 18.73 -1.30 17.01
C GLN A 66 17.47 -1.43 16.15
N ILE A 67 16.30 -1.10 16.70
CA ILE A 67 15.03 -1.09 15.97
C ILE A 67 15.05 0.00 14.90
N LEU A 68 15.57 1.19 15.22
CA LEU A 68 15.71 2.27 14.23
C LEU A 68 16.60 1.82 13.06
N PHE A 69 17.72 1.15 13.37
CA PHE A 69 18.62 0.61 12.36
C PHE A 69 17.93 -0.46 11.49
N GLY A 70 17.20 -1.39 12.09
CA GLY A 70 16.40 -2.40 11.38
C GLY A 70 15.35 -1.77 10.47
N MET A 71 14.60 -0.80 10.99
CA MET A 71 13.60 -0.02 10.24
C MET A 71 14.19 0.68 9.01
N VAL A 72 15.33 1.34 9.16
CA VAL A 72 16.03 2.03 8.06
C VAL A 72 16.54 1.02 7.03
N ILE A 73 17.16 -0.07 7.46
CA ILE A 73 17.62 -1.14 6.54
C ILE A 73 16.46 -1.71 5.73
N LEU A 74 15.36 -2.09 6.40
CA LEU A 74 14.18 -2.62 5.73
C LEU A 74 13.61 -1.62 4.73
N THR A 75 13.63 -0.33 5.08
CA THR A 75 13.16 0.75 4.21
C THR A 75 14.02 0.88 2.96
N VAL A 76 15.35 0.92 3.12
CA VAL A 76 16.29 1.01 2.00
C VAL A 76 16.19 -0.21 1.08
N ILE A 77 16.12 -1.41 1.65
CA ILE A 77 15.96 -2.66 0.88
C ILE A 77 14.62 -2.66 0.14
N ALA A 78 13.52 -2.38 0.84
CA ALA A 78 12.17 -2.38 0.25
C ALA A 78 12.05 -1.35 -0.88
N PHE A 79 12.59 -0.15 -0.66
CA PHE A 79 12.62 0.92 -1.65
C PHE A 79 13.44 0.51 -2.87
N SER A 80 14.70 0.10 -2.66
CA SER A 80 15.64 -0.20 -3.75
C SER A 80 15.17 -1.35 -4.61
N LEU A 81 14.70 -2.44 -4.01
CA LEU A 81 14.22 -3.61 -4.76
C LEU A 81 12.97 -3.29 -5.57
N LYS A 82 11.99 -2.59 -4.98
CA LYS A 82 10.76 -2.22 -5.68
C LYS A 82 11.01 -1.20 -6.78
N PHE A 83 11.80 -0.18 -6.48
CA PHE A 83 12.20 0.83 -7.45
C PHE A 83 12.96 0.20 -8.61
N ALA A 84 14.05 -0.53 -8.36
CA ALA A 84 14.89 -1.09 -9.42
C ALA A 84 14.12 -2.07 -10.32
N GLY A 85 13.32 -2.96 -9.73
CA GLY A 85 12.55 -3.95 -10.51
C GLY A 85 11.50 -3.31 -11.42
N SER A 86 10.77 -2.32 -10.92
CA SER A 86 9.73 -1.63 -11.69
C SER A 86 10.31 -0.57 -12.64
N PHE A 87 11.40 0.11 -12.25
CA PHE A 87 12.15 1.03 -13.11
C PHE A 87 12.73 0.29 -14.33
N LEU A 88 13.41 -0.84 -14.14
CA LEU A 88 14.03 -1.56 -15.24
C LEU A 88 12.99 -2.05 -16.25
N THR A 89 11.91 -2.66 -15.76
CA THR A 89 10.84 -3.18 -16.63
C THR A 89 10.06 -2.07 -17.33
N SER A 90 9.78 -0.96 -16.66
CA SER A 90 9.10 0.19 -17.26
C SER A 90 10.00 0.94 -18.24
N MET A 91 11.29 1.09 -17.95
CA MET A 91 12.26 1.70 -18.86
C MET A 91 12.39 0.89 -20.16
N LEU A 92 12.48 -0.44 -20.07
CA LEU A 92 12.54 -1.30 -21.25
C LEU A 92 11.27 -1.20 -22.12
N LYS A 93 10.10 -1.04 -21.50
CA LYS A 93 8.81 -0.95 -22.20
C LYS A 93 8.53 0.44 -22.77
N LEU A 94 8.77 1.48 -21.98
CA LEU A 94 8.44 2.87 -22.31
C LEU A 94 9.56 3.59 -23.07
N LYS A 95 10.79 3.05 -22.99
CA LYS A 95 12.03 3.63 -23.57
C LYS A 95 12.29 5.08 -23.13
N ASP A 96 11.81 5.45 -21.95
CA ASP A 96 11.86 6.80 -21.39
C ASP A 96 12.23 6.71 -19.91
N VAL A 97 13.38 7.29 -19.55
CA VAL A 97 13.92 7.26 -18.19
C VAL A 97 13.03 8.01 -17.21
N SER A 98 12.46 9.15 -17.63
CA SER A 98 11.60 9.97 -16.77
C SER A 98 10.31 9.21 -16.45
N LYS A 99 9.69 8.60 -17.45
CA LYS A 99 8.50 7.75 -17.24
C LYS A 99 8.85 6.51 -16.43
N GLY A 100 10.02 5.91 -16.66
CA GLY A 100 10.51 4.78 -15.88
C GLY A 100 10.68 5.12 -14.39
N ILE A 101 11.24 6.30 -14.07
CA ILE A 101 11.41 6.78 -12.69
C ILE A 101 10.05 6.99 -12.01
N ARG A 102 9.06 7.56 -12.72
CA ARG A 102 7.70 7.75 -12.17
C ARG A 102 7.04 6.42 -11.82
N VAL A 103 7.13 5.43 -12.70
CA VAL A 103 6.62 4.08 -12.42
C VAL A 103 7.40 3.43 -11.28
N GLY A 104 8.73 3.58 -11.31
CA GLY A 104 9.65 3.11 -10.27
C GLY A 104 9.23 3.55 -8.88
N ILE A 105 9.08 4.86 -8.70
CA ILE A 105 8.66 5.47 -7.43
C ILE A 105 7.22 5.11 -7.12
N GLY A 106 6.30 5.17 -8.10
CA GLY A 106 4.89 4.83 -7.88
C GLY A 106 4.64 3.41 -7.37
N MET A 107 5.59 2.48 -7.56
CA MET A 107 5.52 1.09 -7.09
C MET A 107 6.18 0.84 -5.74
N VAL A 108 6.86 1.84 -5.15
CA VAL A 108 7.51 1.76 -3.84
C VAL A 108 6.53 1.67 -2.66
N PRO A 109 5.44 2.47 -2.58
CA PRO A 109 4.60 2.53 -1.39
C PRO A 109 4.15 1.14 -0.96
N ARG A 110 4.38 0.81 0.31
CA ARG A 110 3.85 -0.42 0.90
C ARG A 110 2.50 -0.09 1.52
N GLY A 111 1.51 -0.94 1.23
CA GLY A 111 0.13 -0.68 1.59
C GLY A 111 -0.31 -1.31 2.91
N GLU A 112 -1.59 -1.12 3.19
CA GLU A 112 -2.36 -1.75 4.25
C GLU A 112 -2.07 -3.25 4.43
N LEU A 113 -1.92 -3.99 3.33
CA LEU A 113 -1.73 -5.43 3.36
C LEU A 113 -0.46 -5.85 4.09
N SER A 114 0.63 -5.06 4.00
CA SER A 114 1.87 -5.34 4.73
C SER A 114 1.66 -5.25 6.24
N ILE A 115 0.87 -4.28 6.70
CA ILE A 115 0.57 -4.12 8.13
C ILE A 115 -0.40 -5.20 8.60
N VAL A 116 -1.39 -5.60 7.78
CA VAL A 116 -2.30 -6.71 8.10
C VAL A 116 -1.51 -8.00 8.32
N ILE A 117 -0.63 -8.34 7.38
CA ILE A 117 0.19 -9.55 7.46
C ILE A 117 1.08 -9.49 8.70
N ALA A 118 1.75 -8.36 8.95
CA ALA A 118 2.57 -8.19 10.15
C ALA A 118 1.74 -8.32 11.44
N SER A 119 0.53 -7.75 11.48
CA SER A 119 -0.36 -7.86 12.64
C SER A 119 -0.82 -9.29 12.89
N ILE A 120 -1.10 -10.06 11.83
CA ILE A 120 -1.44 -11.48 11.96
C ILE A 120 -0.23 -12.26 12.46
N ALA A 121 0.95 -12.03 11.89
CA ALA A 121 2.18 -12.67 12.32
C ALA A 121 2.51 -12.36 13.80
N LEU A 122 2.29 -11.13 14.25
CA LEU A 122 2.46 -10.73 15.66
C LEU A 122 1.44 -11.46 16.55
N ALA A 123 0.17 -11.49 16.17
CA ALA A 123 -0.88 -12.20 16.91
C ALA A 123 -0.65 -13.72 16.98
N SER A 124 -0.01 -14.28 15.96
CA SER A 124 0.40 -15.69 15.91
C SER A 124 1.76 -15.96 16.57
N ASN A 125 2.39 -14.97 17.22
CA ASN A 125 3.73 -15.05 17.81
C ASN A 125 4.83 -15.50 16.83
N ILE A 126 4.63 -15.27 15.53
CA ILE A 126 5.63 -15.55 14.48
C ILE A 126 6.72 -14.47 14.47
N ILE A 127 6.34 -13.24 14.81
CA ILE A 127 7.27 -12.10 14.91
C ILE A 127 7.14 -11.44 16.29
N SER A 128 8.19 -10.77 16.73
CA SER A 128 8.20 -9.97 17.96
C SER A 128 7.64 -8.57 17.73
N ASP A 129 7.32 -7.87 18.83
CA ASP A 129 6.94 -6.45 18.79
C ASP A 129 7.99 -5.56 18.12
N ALA A 130 9.29 -5.91 18.27
CA ALA A 130 10.38 -5.20 17.62
C ALA A 130 10.28 -5.28 16.10
N ILE A 131 10.10 -6.49 15.55
CA ILE A 131 9.95 -6.71 14.10
C ILE A 131 8.66 -6.04 13.60
N TYR A 132 7.57 -6.09 14.37
CA TYR A 132 6.34 -5.40 14.01
C TYR A 132 6.55 -3.89 13.89
N MET A 133 7.25 -3.28 14.85
CA MET A 133 7.60 -1.87 14.80
C MET A 133 8.48 -1.52 13.59
N GLU A 134 9.49 -2.33 13.30
CA GLU A 134 10.36 -2.13 12.13
C GLU A 134 9.57 -2.17 10.81
N ILE A 135 8.66 -3.15 10.66
CA ILE A 135 7.81 -3.28 9.48
C ILE A 135 6.83 -2.11 9.38
N ALA A 136 6.17 -1.75 10.47
CA ALA A 136 5.21 -0.65 10.49
C ALA A 136 5.90 0.68 10.15
N GLY A 137 7.08 0.93 10.73
CA GLY A 137 7.90 2.10 10.42
C GLY A 137 8.35 2.12 8.96
N MET A 138 8.81 0.99 8.42
CA MET A 138 9.14 0.87 7.00
C MET A 138 7.96 1.17 6.08
N VAL A 139 6.75 0.69 6.41
CA VAL A 139 5.55 0.97 5.63
C VAL A 139 5.22 2.46 5.61
N ILE A 140 5.33 3.14 6.76
CA ILE A 140 5.12 4.58 6.87
C ILE A 140 6.18 5.33 6.06
N LEU A 141 7.47 5.01 6.26
CA LEU A 141 8.58 5.69 5.59
C LEU A 141 8.54 5.52 4.07
N THR A 142 8.32 4.31 3.56
CA THR A 142 8.22 4.07 2.11
C THR A 142 7.02 4.79 1.49
N SER A 143 5.87 4.81 2.17
CA SER A 143 4.65 5.47 1.69
C SER A 143 4.78 7.00 1.66
N LEU A 144 5.33 7.59 2.71
CA LEU A 144 5.55 9.04 2.78
C LEU A 144 6.61 9.47 1.78
N THR A 145 7.77 8.80 1.77
CA THR A 145 8.88 9.13 0.87
C THR A 145 8.43 9.04 -0.59
N SER A 146 7.75 7.96 -0.96
CA SER A 146 7.26 7.81 -2.32
C SER A 146 6.18 8.83 -2.68
N SER A 147 5.23 9.15 -1.79
CA SER A 147 4.18 10.13 -2.09
C SER A 147 4.78 11.52 -2.33
N ILE A 148 5.75 11.93 -1.49
CA ILE A 148 6.46 13.21 -1.64
C ILE A 148 7.27 13.24 -2.95
N LEU A 149 8.03 12.18 -3.24
CA LEU A 149 8.82 12.10 -4.47
C LEU A 149 7.93 12.11 -5.72
N LEU A 150 6.83 11.38 -5.70
CA LEU A 150 5.90 11.31 -6.83
C LEU A 150 5.21 12.66 -7.06
N SER A 151 4.77 13.36 -6.00
CA SER A 151 4.22 14.72 -6.13
C SER A 151 5.21 15.65 -6.82
N LYS A 152 6.46 15.68 -6.36
CA LYS A 152 7.52 16.53 -6.96
C LYS A 152 7.78 16.20 -8.42
N LEU A 153 7.74 14.92 -8.81
CA LEU A 153 7.94 14.51 -10.20
C LEU A 153 6.80 14.93 -11.13
N TYR A 154 5.58 15.06 -10.59
CA TYR A 154 4.41 15.54 -11.35
C TYR A 154 4.29 17.06 -11.31
N GLU A 155 4.67 17.73 -10.22
CA GLU A 155 4.78 19.20 -10.15
C GLU A 155 5.85 19.74 -11.12
N ALA A 156 6.91 18.99 -11.37
CA ALA A 156 7.93 19.32 -12.37
C ALA A 156 7.45 19.18 -13.83
N VAL A 157 6.20 18.76 -14.07
CA VAL A 157 5.55 18.82 -15.38
C VAL A 157 4.24 19.61 -15.25
N PRO A 158 4.29 20.93 -15.48
CA PRO A 158 3.08 21.70 -15.72
C PRO A 158 2.54 21.34 -17.11
N ALA A 159 1.25 20.98 -17.16
CA ALA A 159 0.36 21.16 -18.31
C ALA A 159 0.66 20.42 -19.63
N GLU A 160 0.71 19.08 -19.63
CA GLU A 160 0.41 18.29 -20.86
C GLU A 160 -0.97 17.61 -20.82
N ALA A 161 -1.66 17.61 -19.67
CA ALA A 161 -2.96 16.97 -19.49
C ALA A 161 -4.17 17.88 -19.84
N GLU A 162 -3.95 19.17 -20.09
CA GLU A 162 -5.03 20.10 -20.47
C GLU A 162 -5.29 20.12 -21.99
N ALA A 163 -4.34 19.64 -22.82
CA ALA A 163 -4.45 19.65 -24.28
C ALA A 163 -5.22 18.44 -24.90
N VAL A 164 -5.81 17.57 -24.06
CA VAL A 164 -6.62 16.42 -24.53
C VAL A 164 -8.10 16.57 -24.13
N LEU A 165 -8.45 17.69 -23.47
CA LEU A 165 -9.82 18.03 -23.09
C LEU A 165 -10.37 19.29 -23.79
N GLU A 166 -9.63 19.84 -24.76
CA GLU A 166 -10.16 20.79 -25.76
C GLU A 166 -10.38 20.13 -27.12
#